data_AF-I1CDC8-F1
#
_entry.id   AF-I1CDC8-F1
#
_cell.length_a   1.000
_cell.length_b   1.000
_cell.length_c   1.000
_cell.angle_alpha   90.00
_cell.angle_beta   90.00
_cell.angle_gamma   90.00
#
_symmetry.space_group_name_H-M   'P 1'
#
loop_
_entity.id
_entity.type
_entity.pdbx_description
1 polymer ?
#
loop_
_entity_poly.entity_id
_entity_poly.type
_entity_poly.pdbx_seq_one_letter_code
_entity_poly.pdbx_strand_id
1 'polypeptide(L)'
;MSQSDVQIEHDSMDLDPQSLFSQFSPTLFFDQPVRTKDDWYILAEQTVPVTMDAFWKTIERWTAEPELVIPPVEKAEILSTSEATENKIKVILRELIPKRKSKDTNLMEEISYYENEREATVVYKPMIDTSSLPFYYPKPSISKVK
;
A
#
# COMPACT_ATOMS: atom_id res chain seq x y z
N MET A 1 -7.91 -32.22 -44.13
CA MET A 1 -8.34 -31.05 -43.36
C MET A 1 -7.34 -30.89 -42.24
N SER A 2 -6.45 -29.90 -42.37
CA SER A 2 -5.33 -29.70 -41.44
C SER A 2 -5.76 -28.70 -40.38
N GLN A 3 -5.76 -29.11 -39.12
CA GLN A 3 -5.81 -28.17 -38.00
C GLN A 3 -4.44 -27.50 -37.93
N SER A 4 -4.41 -26.20 -38.23
CA SER A 4 -3.25 -25.35 -37.96
C SER A 4 -3.34 -24.94 -36.49
N ASP A 5 -2.57 -25.62 -35.64
CA ASP A 5 -2.32 -25.22 -34.27
C ASP A 5 -1.57 -23.89 -34.27
N VAL A 6 -2.24 -22.83 -33.83
CA VAL A 6 -1.57 -21.56 -33.51
C VAL A 6 -0.88 -21.78 -32.17
N GLN A 7 0.43 -22.02 -32.20
CA GLN A 7 1.27 -21.93 -31.02
C GLN A 7 1.28 -20.48 -30.55
N ILE A 8 0.58 -20.20 -29.45
CA ILE A 8 0.75 -18.96 -28.70
C ILE A 8 2.06 -19.14 -27.93
N GLU A 9 3.14 -18.50 -28.41
CA GLU A 9 4.39 -18.41 -27.69
C GLU A 9 4.12 -17.71 -26.35
N HIS A 10 4.25 -18.48 -25.27
CA HIS A 10 4.23 -17.97 -23.91
C HIS A 10 5.61 -17.36 -23.66
N ASP A 11 5.83 -16.15 -24.18
CA ASP A 11 7.07 -15.40 -23.97
C ASP A 11 7.13 -15.03 -22.48
N SER A 12 7.79 -15.88 -21.70
CA SER A 12 8.14 -15.57 -20.32
C SER A 12 9.22 -14.50 -20.39
N MET A 13 8.81 -13.24 -20.52
CA MET A 13 9.69 -12.11 -20.30
C MET A 13 10.24 -12.22 -18.87
N ASP A 14 11.46 -12.74 -18.75
CA ASP A 14 12.28 -12.62 -17.56
C ASP A 14 12.57 -11.13 -17.35
N LEU A 15 11.64 -10.46 -16.66
CA LEU A 15 11.79 -9.06 -16.27
C LEU A 15 12.91 -8.97 -15.24
N ASP A 16 14.06 -8.41 -15.63
CA ASP A 16 15.15 -8.11 -14.71
C ASP A 16 14.64 -7.17 -13.59
N PRO A 17 14.70 -7.58 -12.31
CA PRO A 17 14.27 -6.72 -11.20
C PRO A 17 14.97 -5.36 -11.18
N GLN A 18 16.24 -5.28 -11.60
CA GLN A 18 16.97 -4.01 -11.65
C GLN A 18 16.38 -3.06 -12.70
N SER A 19 15.86 -3.60 -13.82
CA SER A 19 15.16 -2.82 -14.84
C SER A 19 13.81 -2.28 -14.37
N LEU A 20 13.19 -2.89 -13.37
CA LEU A 20 11.99 -2.37 -12.72
C LEU A 20 12.34 -1.28 -11.72
N PHE A 21 13.43 -1.45 -10.96
CA PHE A 21 13.91 -0.42 -10.03
C PHE A 21 14.45 0.82 -10.74
N SER A 22 15.04 0.69 -11.92
CA SER A 22 15.49 1.85 -12.70
C SER A 22 14.33 2.75 -13.17
N GLN A 23 13.12 2.19 -13.26
CA GLN A 23 11.90 2.94 -13.54
C GLN A 23 11.34 3.64 -12.30
N PHE A 24 11.85 3.36 -11.10
CA PHE A 24 11.40 4.00 -9.87
C PHE A 24 12.03 5.40 -9.73
N SER A 25 11.29 6.42 -10.19
CA SER A 25 11.70 7.82 -10.12
C SER A 25 10.50 8.70 -9.70
N PRO A 26 10.05 8.59 -8.43
CA PRO A 26 8.87 9.30 -7.98
C PRO A 26 9.07 10.81 -8.01
N THR A 27 8.02 11.53 -8.38
CA THR A 27 7.97 12.98 -8.15
C THR A 27 7.70 13.22 -6.68
N LEU A 28 8.54 14.03 -6.02
CA LEU A 28 8.44 14.34 -4.60
C LEU A 28 7.91 15.76 -4.39
N PHE A 29 7.03 15.95 -3.41
CA PHE A 29 6.33 17.21 -3.15
C PHE A 29 6.61 17.77 -1.74
N PHE A 30 7.80 17.51 -1.18
CA PHE A 30 8.15 17.97 0.17
C PHE A 30 8.25 19.51 0.27
N ASP A 31 8.80 20.16 -0.77
CA ASP A 31 9.00 21.62 -0.78
C ASP A 31 7.74 22.38 -1.19
N GLN A 32 6.91 21.75 -2.04
CA GLN A 32 5.64 22.29 -2.52
C GLN A 32 4.56 21.21 -2.44
N PRO A 33 3.94 21.03 -1.26
CA PRO A 33 2.94 19.99 -1.04
C PRO A 33 1.73 20.18 -1.95
N VAL A 34 1.36 19.11 -2.67
CA VAL A 34 0.13 19.10 -3.47
C VAL A 34 -1.02 18.67 -2.57
N ARG A 35 -2.08 19.48 -2.53
CA ARG A 35 -3.26 19.20 -1.71
C ARG A 35 -4.32 18.46 -2.53
N THR A 36 -4.90 17.40 -1.97
CA THR A 36 -6.05 16.71 -2.55
C THR A 36 -7.33 17.48 -2.25
N LYS A 37 -8.44 17.10 -2.91
CA LYS A 37 -9.77 17.69 -2.65
C LYS A 37 -10.27 17.41 -1.22
N ASP A 38 -9.76 16.36 -0.59
CA ASP A 38 -10.15 15.89 0.74
C ASP A 38 -9.18 16.34 1.84
N ASP A 39 -8.44 17.44 1.60
CA ASP A 39 -7.49 18.04 2.54
C ASP A 39 -6.27 17.18 2.93
N TRP A 40 -5.96 16.15 2.15
CA TRP A 40 -4.70 15.40 2.28
C TRP A 40 -3.57 16.06 1.49
N TYR A 41 -2.33 15.77 1.87
CA TYR A 41 -1.16 16.17 1.10
C TYR A 41 -0.54 14.96 0.40
N ILE A 42 -0.26 15.10 -0.89
CA ILE A 42 0.53 14.14 -1.65
C ILE A 42 2.00 14.45 -1.36
N LEU A 43 2.73 13.47 -0.84
CA LEU A 43 4.17 13.60 -0.58
C LEU A 43 5.01 13.09 -1.75
N ALA A 44 4.51 12.09 -2.47
CA ALA A 44 5.16 11.49 -3.62
C ALA A 44 4.13 10.90 -4.59
N GLU A 45 4.45 10.88 -5.87
CA GLU A 45 3.65 10.24 -6.93
C GLU A 45 4.55 9.53 -7.94
N GLN A 46 4.13 8.38 -8.44
CA GLN A 46 4.80 7.67 -9.52
C GLN A 46 3.82 6.89 -10.38
N THR A 47 4.01 6.97 -11.71
CA THR A 47 3.32 6.08 -12.66
C THR A 47 4.16 4.83 -12.91
N VAL A 48 3.55 3.66 -12.82
CA VAL A 48 4.21 2.36 -13.04
C VAL A 48 3.44 1.59 -14.11
N PRO A 49 4.11 0.98 -15.11
CA PRO A 49 3.45 0.16 -16.11
C PRO A 49 3.03 -1.19 -15.50
N VAL A 50 1.76 -1.33 -15.13
CA VAL A 50 1.21 -2.55 -14.53
C VAL A 50 -0.20 -2.84 -15.06
N THR A 51 -0.55 -4.13 -15.14
CA THR A 51 -1.92 -4.56 -15.47
C THR A 51 -2.82 -4.48 -14.23
N MET A 52 -4.14 -4.38 -14.42
CA MET A 52 -5.09 -4.35 -13.31
C MET A 52 -5.01 -5.61 -12.43
N ASP A 53 -4.86 -6.78 -13.05
CA ASP A 53 -4.71 -8.06 -12.35
C ASP A 53 -3.44 -8.10 -11.48
N ALA A 54 -2.30 -7.64 -12.02
CA ALA A 54 -1.05 -7.59 -11.28
C ALA A 54 -1.11 -6.57 -10.13
N PHE A 55 -1.79 -5.44 -10.35
CA PHE A 55 -2.06 -4.47 -9.29
C PHE A 55 -2.84 -5.11 -8.14
N TRP A 56 -3.99 -5.74 -8.42
CA TRP A 56 -4.82 -6.32 -7.36
C TRP A 56 -4.13 -7.46 -6.61
N LYS A 57 -3.46 -8.37 -7.31
CA LYS A 57 -2.65 -9.43 -6.65
C LYS A 57 -1.60 -8.85 -5.70
N THR A 58 -0.98 -7.75 -6.08
CA THR A 58 0.02 -7.07 -5.24
C THR A 58 -0.64 -6.45 -4.01
N ILE A 59 -1.73 -5.71 -4.19
CA ILE A 59 -2.47 -5.07 -3.08
C ILE A 59 -3.06 -6.09 -2.11
N GLU A 60 -3.59 -7.20 -2.60
CA GLU A 60 -4.08 -8.30 -1.76
C GLU A 60 -2.97 -8.89 -0.90
N ARG A 61 -1.81 -9.14 -1.50
CA ARG A 61 -0.65 -9.65 -0.78
C ARG A 61 -0.15 -8.68 0.28
N TRP A 62 -0.02 -7.39 -0.07
CA TRP A 62 0.40 -6.35 0.88
C TRP A 62 -0.61 -6.14 2.02
N THR A 63 -1.88 -6.43 1.75
CA THR A 63 -2.93 -6.36 2.75
C THR A 63 -2.88 -7.55 3.72
N ALA A 64 -2.57 -8.75 3.22
CA ALA A 64 -2.45 -9.97 4.02
C ALA A 64 -1.11 -10.08 4.77
N GLU A 65 -0.02 -9.66 4.14
CA GLU A 65 1.37 -9.78 4.63
C GLU A 65 2.06 -8.39 4.73
N PRO A 66 1.50 -7.43 5.51
CA PRO A 66 2.03 -6.07 5.57
C PRO A 66 3.45 -5.98 6.12
N GLU A 67 3.92 -6.95 6.89
CA GLU A 67 5.29 -7.01 7.41
C GLU A 67 6.36 -7.05 6.33
N LEU A 68 6.00 -7.41 5.09
CA LEU A 68 6.88 -7.41 3.93
C LEU A 68 7.10 -6.01 3.33
N VAL A 69 6.18 -5.07 3.58
CA VAL A 69 6.15 -3.77 2.90
C VAL A 69 6.04 -2.56 3.82
N ILE A 70 5.53 -2.74 5.04
CA ILE A 70 5.31 -1.68 6.03
C ILE A 70 6.13 -2.00 7.30
N PRO A 71 7.40 -1.57 7.39
CA PRO A 71 8.13 -1.64 8.64
C PRO A 71 7.59 -0.58 9.63
N PRO A 72 7.57 -0.83 10.96
CA PRO A 72 7.96 -2.03 11.72
C PRO A 72 6.77 -2.93 12.09
N VAL A 73 5.88 -3.24 11.15
CA VAL A 73 4.78 -4.19 11.40
C VAL A 73 5.34 -5.61 11.57
N GLU A 74 4.84 -6.34 12.56
CA GLU A 74 5.09 -7.77 12.78
C GLU A 74 4.12 -8.62 11.98
N LYS A 75 2.82 -8.27 12.03
CA LYS A 75 1.73 -8.91 11.30
C LYS A 75 0.49 -8.02 11.30
N ALA A 76 -0.52 -8.40 10.52
CA ALA A 76 -1.87 -7.87 10.64
C ALA A 76 -2.87 -8.93 11.12
N GLU A 77 -3.91 -8.47 11.83
CA GLU A 77 -5.10 -9.26 12.11
C GLU A 77 -6.30 -8.63 11.38
N ILE A 78 -6.89 -9.36 10.44
CA ILE A 78 -8.10 -8.90 9.74
C ILE A 78 -9.30 -9.06 10.69
N LEU A 79 -9.93 -7.94 11.02
CA LEU A 79 -11.05 -7.89 11.95
C LEU A 79 -12.39 -8.03 11.23
N SER A 80 -12.51 -7.43 10.05
CA SER A 80 -13.69 -7.59 9.21
C SER A 80 -13.37 -7.38 7.73
N THR A 81 -14.23 -7.94 6.89
CA THR A 81 -14.26 -7.68 5.45
C THR A 81 -15.71 -7.52 5.06
N SER A 82 -16.03 -6.45 4.34
CA SER A 82 -17.37 -6.17 3.83
C SER A 82 -17.31 -5.74 2.38
N GLU A 83 -18.32 -6.10 1.61
CA GLU A 83 -18.57 -5.55 0.28
C GLU A 83 -19.19 -4.17 0.41
N ALA A 84 -18.88 -3.30 -0.54
CA ALA A 84 -19.49 -1.98 -0.61
C ALA A 84 -20.00 -1.72 -2.04
N THR A 85 -20.68 -0.59 -2.18
CA THR A 85 -21.56 -0.16 -3.26
C THR A 85 -20.93 -0.15 -4.67
N GLU A 86 -21.66 0.32 -5.70
CA GLU A 86 -21.29 0.29 -7.13
C GLU A 86 -19.80 0.49 -7.48
N ASN A 87 -19.07 1.35 -6.77
CA ASN A 87 -17.65 1.64 -7.04
C ASN A 87 -16.68 1.19 -5.93
N LYS A 88 -17.18 0.71 -4.78
CA LYS A 88 -16.36 0.34 -3.62
C LYS A 88 -16.43 -1.17 -3.44
N ILE A 89 -15.56 -1.91 -4.11
CA ILE A 89 -15.68 -3.38 -4.18
C ILE A 89 -15.43 -4.07 -2.84
N LYS A 90 -14.60 -3.50 -1.96
CA LYS A 90 -14.17 -4.15 -0.71
C LYS A 90 -13.76 -3.13 0.35
N VAL A 91 -14.13 -3.40 1.59
CA VAL A 91 -13.63 -2.70 2.77
C VAL A 91 -13.07 -3.73 3.72
N ILE A 92 -11.86 -3.51 4.21
CA ILE A 92 -11.18 -4.37 5.18
C ILE A 92 -10.85 -3.53 6.40
N LEU A 93 -11.26 -3.97 7.58
CA LEU A 93 -10.75 -3.44 8.84
C LEU A 93 -9.69 -4.40 9.35
N ARG A 94 -8.50 -3.88 9.65
CA ARG A 94 -7.41 -4.67 10.23
C ARG A 94 -6.76 -3.95 11.41
N GLU A 95 -6.13 -4.75 12.27
CA GLU A 95 -5.23 -4.28 13.31
C GLU A 95 -3.79 -4.61 12.91
N LEU A 96 -2.93 -3.59 12.84
CA LEU A 96 -1.50 -3.71 12.59
C LEU A 96 -0.76 -3.86 13.92
N ILE A 97 -0.05 -4.97 14.09
CA ILE A 97 0.69 -5.28 15.32
C ILE A 97 2.17 -4.91 15.11
N PRO A 98 2.77 -4.05 15.96
CA PRO A 98 4.17 -3.67 15.84
C PRO A 98 5.14 -4.78 16.29
N LYS A 99 6.34 -4.78 15.70
CA LYS A 99 7.49 -5.57 16.19
C LYS A 99 7.94 -5.14 17.59
N ARG A 100 7.89 -3.83 17.92
CA ARG A 100 8.35 -3.31 19.22
C ARG A 100 7.17 -3.10 20.17
N LYS A 101 6.54 -4.19 20.62
CA LYS A 101 5.35 -4.21 21.49
C LYS A 101 5.46 -3.42 22.79
N SER A 102 6.68 -3.15 23.27
CA SER A 102 6.94 -2.34 24.46
C SER A 102 7.07 -0.83 24.20
N LYS A 103 7.06 -0.40 22.93
CA LYS A 103 7.31 0.98 22.51
C LYS A 103 6.24 1.55 21.58
N ASP A 104 5.68 0.70 20.73
CA ASP A 104 4.67 1.06 19.74
C ASP A 104 3.32 0.43 20.15
N THR A 105 2.22 1.01 19.71
CA THR A 105 0.86 0.51 19.96
C THR A 105 0.29 -0.09 18.68
N ASN A 106 -0.66 -1.02 18.82
CA ASN A 106 -1.40 -1.51 17.67
C ASN A 106 -2.09 -0.36 16.92
N LEU A 107 -2.12 -0.43 15.60
CA LEU A 107 -2.76 0.56 14.74
C LEU A 107 -3.96 -0.06 14.04
N MET A 108 -5.14 0.48 14.32
CA MET A 108 -6.34 0.16 13.56
C MET A 108 -6.29 0.85 12.19
N GLU A 109 -6.65 0.14 11.14
CA GLU A 109 -6.62 0.65 9.77
C GLU A 109 -7.84 0.17 8.98
N GLU A 110 -8.46 1.09 8.24
CA GLU A 110 -9.47 0.79 7.24
C GLU A 110 -8.81 0.82 5.86
N ILE A 111 -8.98 -0.27 5.10
CA ILE A 111 -8.53 -0.37 3.71
C ILE A 111 -9.76 -0.40 2.81
N SER A 112 -9.84 0.56 1.89
CA SER A 112 -10.95 0.68 0.96
C SER A 112 -10.46 0.46 -0.47
N TYR A 113 -11.09 -0.50 -1.16
CA TYR A 113 -10.79 -0.88 -2.54
C TYR A 113 -11.87 -0.27 -3.42
N TYR A 114 -11.44 0.40 -4.49
CA TYR A 114 -12.29 1.02 -5.48
C TYR A 114 -11.87 0.54 -6.86
N GLU A 115 -12.85 0.26 -7.70
CA GLU A 115 -12.62 -0.13 -9.09
C GLU A 115 -13.72 0.45 -9.96
N ASN A 116 -13.32 0.97 -11.13
CA ASN A 116 -14.22 1.28 -12.22
C ASN A 116 -13.57 0.86 -13.54
N GLU A 117 -14.24 1.11 -14.68
CA GLU A 117 -13.76 0.69 -16.00
C GLU A 117 -12.37 1.26 -16.39
N ARG A 118 -11.88 2.29 -15.68
CA ARG A 118 -10.66 3.03 -16.02
C ARG A 118 -9.55 2.92 -14.98
N GLU A 119 -9.88 2.73 -13.71
CA GLU A 119 -8.92 2.80 -12.61
C GLU A 119 -9.26 1.83 -11.49
N ALA A 120 -8.20 1.34 -10.84
CA ALA A 120 -8.25 0.68 -9.55
C ALA A 120 -7.53 1.56 -8.52
N THR A 121 -8.13 1.73 -7.36
CA THR A 121 -7.57 2.54 -6.28
C THR A 121 -7.71 1.80 -4.97
N VAL A 122 -6.67 1.85 -4.15
CA VAL A 122 -6.71 1.39 -2.77
C VAL A 122 -6.36 2.55 -1.84
N VAL A 123 -7.15 2.72 -0.77
CA VAL A 123 -6.93 3.75 0.24
C VAL A 123 -6.69 3.06 1.58
N TYR A 124 -5.51 3.29 2.16
CA TYR A 124 -5.14 2.86 3.51
C TYR A 124 -5.36 4.03 4.47
N LYS A 125 -6.35 3.90 5.35
CA LYS A 125 -6.73 4.97 6.29
C LYS A 125 -6.46 4.54 7.73
N PRO A 126 -5.48 5.15 8.42
CA PRO A 126 -5.26 4.87 9.82
C PRO A 126 -6.42 5.40 10.66
N MET A 127 -6.96 4.56 11.54
CA MET A 127 -8.04 4.88 12.47
C MET A 127 -7.45 5.30 13.82
N ILE A 128 -6.71 6.41 13.80
CA ILE A 128 -5.98 6.93 14.95
C ILE A 128 -6.87 7.93 15.69
N ASP A 129 -6.99 7.75 17.02
CA ASP A 129 -7.27 8.90 17.86
C ASP A 129 -6.01 9.76 17.93
N THR A 130 -6.07 10.98 17.39
CA THR A 130 -4.95 11.94 17.36
C THR A 130 -4.33 12.22 18.72
N SER A 131 -5.01 11.86 19.82
CA SER A 131 -4.49 11.93 21.19
C SER A 131 -3.39 10.89 21.50
N SER A 132 -3.32 9.78 20.74
CA SER A 132 -2.32 8.72 20.90
C SER A 132 -1.77 8.34 19.52
N LEU A 133 -0.70 9.00 19.08
CA LEU A 133 0.00 8.64 17.84
C LEU A 133 0.64 7.24 18.01
N PRO A 134 0.15 6.20 17.30
CA PRO A 134 0.53 4.83 17.65
C PRO A 134 1.83 4.36 16.99
N PHE A 135 2.42 5.10 16.04
CA PHE A 135 3.60 4.64 15.32
C PHE A 135 4.57 5.77 14.98
N TYR A 136 5.87 5.46 15.12
CA TYR A 136 7.01 6.14 14.51
C TYR A 136 7.22 7.63 14.86
N TYR A 137 7.87 7.86 16.01
CA TYR A 137 8.82 8.96 16.12
C TYR A 137 10.15 8.41 16.67
N PRO A 138 11.31 8.67 16.03
CA PRO A 138 12.57 8.51 16.75
C PRO A 138 12.46 9.35 18.02
N LYS A 139 12.69 8.76 19.20
CA LYS A 139 12.72 9.54 20.44
C LYS A 139 13.74 10.67 20.24
N PRO A 140 13.35 11.95 20.20
CA PRO A 140 14.33 13.02 20.25
C PRO A 140 15.05 12.85 21.59
N SER A 141 16.33 12.51 21.54
CA SER A 141 17.17 12.48 22.71
C SER A 141 17.89 13.82 22.79
N ILE A 142 17.50 14.65 23.75
CA ILE A 142 18.36 15.74 24.19
C ILE A 142 19.40 15.12 25.11
N SER A 143 20.66 15.09 24.67
CA SER A 143 21.77 14.95 25.60
C SER A 143 21.91 16.28 26.32
N LYS A 144 21.80 16.27 27.66
CA LYS A 144 22.30 17.40 28.43
C LYS A 144 23.82 17.33 28.34
N VAL A 145 24.41 18.27 27.60
CA VAL A 145 25.85 18.52 27.67
C VAL A 145 26.15 18.88 29.14
N LYS A 146 27.03 18.11 29.78
CA LYS A 146 27.55 18.41 31.12
C LYS A 146 28.56 19.53 31.06
#